data_AF-A0A4R3JGV8-F1
#
_entry.id   AF-A0A4R3JGV8-F1
#
_cell.length_a   1.000
_cell.length_b   1.000
_cell.length_c   1.000
_cell.angle_alpha   90.00
_cell.angle_beta   90.00
_cell.angle_gamma   90.00
#
_symmetry.space_group_name_H-M   'P 1'
#
loop_
_entity.id
_entity.type
_entity.pdbx_description
1 polymer ?
#
loop_
_entity_poly.entity_id
_entity_poly.type
_entity_poly.pdbx_seq_one_letter_code
_entity_poly.pdbx_strand_id
1 'polypeptide(L)'
;MTHAAMQASLHDIVLPADAAGGAVAGMLATLALAGLLALVAGGLLRLFSLRRAKVPPAPSLYERVTALSALSEAERRTGLLHLLKNERPERFARLRDALYRKDTPLDTDKLTAELLGHD
;
A
#
# COMPACT_ATOMS: atom_id res chain seq x y z
N MET A 1 12.61 70.71 -11.99
CA MET A 1 12.26 69.49 -11.24
C MET A 1 13.51 69.07 -10.47
N THR A 2 13.50 69.13 -9.14
CA THR A 2 14.67 68.85 -8.30
C THR A 2 14.68 67.38 -7.87
N HIS A 3 15.87 66.79 -7.69
CA HIS A 3 16.02 65.39 -7.25
C HIS A 3 15.22 65.07 -5.97
N ALA A 4 15.12 66.04 -5.06
CA ALA A 4 14.32 65.93 -3.84
C ALA A 4 12.82 65.74 -4.09
N ALA A 5 12.25 66.39 -5.11
CA ALA A 5 10.83 66.22 -5.46
C ALA A 5 10.55 64.84 -6.07
N MET A 6 11.50 64.29 -6.83
CA MET A 6 11.40 62.93 -7.38
C MET A 6 11.50 61.87 -6.29
N GLN A 7 12.38 62.07 -5.31
CA GLN A 7 12.54 61.16 -4.18
C GLN A 7 11.34 61.19 -3.22
N ALA A 8 10.74 62.37 -3.00
CA ALA A 8 9.52 62.51 -2.22
C ALA A 8 8.33 61.76 -2.85
N SER A 9 8.18 61.84 -4.18
CA SER A 9 7.14 61.09 -4.91
C SER A 9 7.31 59.57 -4.83
N LEU A 10 8.55 59.07 -4.74
CA LEU A 10 8.84 57.64 -4.60
C LEU A 10 8.54 57.12 -3.18
N HIS A 11 8.75 57.95 -2.16
CA HIS A 11 8.36 57.62 -0.78
C HIS A 11 6.88 57.85 -0.49
N ASP A 12 6.13 58.45 -1.42
CA ASP A 12 4.66 58.61 -1.31
C ASP A 12 3.91 57.32 -1.64
N ILE A 13 4.59 56.28 -2.18
CA ILE A 13 4.04 54.93 -2.37
C ILE A 13 4.20 54.12 -1.08
N VAL A 14 3.73 54.66 0.04
CA VAL A 14 3.55 53.87 1.26
C VAL A 14 2.10 53.46 1.31
N LEU A 15 1.84 52.16 1.27
CA LEU A 15 0.50 51.63 1.43
C LEU A 15 0.01 51.96 2.85
N PRO A 16 -1.09 52.72 3.02
CA PRO A 16 -1.65 52.99 4.34
C PRO A 16 -1.93 51.65 5.05
N ALA A 17 -1.63 51.55 6.34
CA ALA A 17 -1.86 50.31 7.10
C ALA A 17 -3.33 49.82 7.02
N ASP A 18 -4.27 50.74 6.78
CA ASP A 18 -5.70 50.45 6.57
C ASP A 18 -6.09 50.13 5.11
N ALA A 19 -5.23 50.38 4.12
CA ALA A 19 -5.58 50.19 2.70
C ALA A 19 -5.66 48.71 2.28
N ALA A 20 -5.06 47.80 3.06
CA ALA A 20 -5.07 46.36 2.80
C ALA A 20 -6.29 45.63 3.40
N GLY A 21 -7.44 46.29 3.53
CA GLY A 21 -8.70 45.67 3.98
C GLY A 21 -8.81 45.44 5.50
N GLY A 22 -7.94 46.09 6.28
CA GLY A 22 -7.98 46.12 7.75
C GLY A 22 -7.91 44.74 8.41
N ALA A 23 -8.45 44.64 9.63
CA ALA A 23 -8.37 43.43 10.45
C ALA A 23 -9.02 42.19 9.80
N VAL A 24 -10.07 42.36 9.00
CA VAL A 24 -10.78 41.27 8.33
C VAL A 24 -9.90 40.61 7.27
N ALA A 25 -9.14 41.40 6.50
CA ALA A 25 -8.21 40.86 5.52
C ALA A 25 -7.10 40.04 6.19
N GLY A 26 -6.60 40.47 7.35
CA GLY A 26 -5.65 39.70 8.16
C GLY A 26 -6.21 38.34 8.60
N MET A 27 -7.47 38.30 9.03
CA MET A 27 -8.14 37.04 9.42
C MET A 27 -8.30 36.09 8.22
N LEU A 28 -8.70 36.61 7.06
CA LEU A 28 -8.82 35.80 5.84
C LEU A 28 -7.46 35.28 5.36
N ALA A 29 -6.41 36.11 5.42
CA ALA A 29 -5.06 35.72 5.04
C ALA A 29 -4.49 34.63 5.95
N THR A 30 -4.69 34.73 7.27
CA THR A 30 -4.27 33.69 8.22
C THR A 30 -5.01 32.38 7.99
N LEU A 31 -6.32 32.43 7.72
CA LEU A 31 -7.12 31.25 7.43
C LEU A 31 -6.70 30.58 6.11
N ALA A 32 -6.42 31.38 5.07
CA ALA A 32 -5.90 30.89 3.81
C ALA A 32 -4.51 30.23 3.96
N LEU A 33 -3.61 30.86 4.72
CA LEU A 33 -2.27 30.31 5.00
C LEU A 33 -2.36 29.01 5.82
N ALA A 34 -3.19 28.98 6.86
CA ALA A 34 -3.39 27.78 7.66
C ALA A 34 -3.97 26.63 6.81
N GLY A 35 -4.94 26.91 5.95
CA GLY A 35 -5.51 25.94 5.01
C GLY A 35 -4.47 25.42 4.02
N LEU A 36 -3.67 26.30 3.42
CA LEU A 36 -2.59 25.93 2.50
C LEU A 36 -1.56 25.02 3.20
N LEU A 37 -1.16 25.38 4.41
CA LEU A 37 -0.16 24.65 5.18
C LEU A 37 -0.68 23.26 5.59
N ALA A 38 -1.98 23.16 5.95
CA ALA A 38 -2.64 21.89 6.21
C ALA A 38 -2.68 20.98 4.96
N LEU A 39 -2.99 21.53 3.78
CA LEU A 39 -2.97 20.78 2.52
C LEU A 39 -1.57 20.29 2.16
N VAL A 40 -0.54 21.13 2.34
CA VAL A 40 0.86 20.75 2.11
C VAL A 40 1.29 19.65 3.07
N ALA A 41 1.02 19.80 4.38
CA ALA A 41 1.37 18.81 5.38
C ALA A 41 0.65 17.47 5.14
N GLY A 42 -0.67 17.50 4.89
CA GLY A 42 -1.45 16.31 4.58
C GLY A 42 -1.02 15.66 3.26
N GLY A 43 -0.70 16.45 2.25
CA GLY A 43 -0.18 15.99 0.96
C GLY A 43 1.17 15.29 1.10
N LEU A 44 2.10 15.87 1.86
CA LEU A 44 3.40 15.27 2.16
C LEU A 44 3.22 13.96 2.93
N LEU A 45 2.44 13.97 4.03
CA LEU A 45 2.16 12.76 4.80
C LEU A 45 1.56 11.65 3.95
N ARG A 46 0.59 11.98 3.09
CA ARG A 46 -0.02 11.01 2.17
C ARG A 46 0.99 10.50 1.14
N LEU A 47 1.83 11.36 0.59
CA LEU A 47 2.87 10.98 -0.38
C LEU A 47 3.89 10.02 0.25
N PHE A 48 4.34 10.31 1.48
CA PHE A 48 5.26 9.42 2.21
C PHE A 48 4.59 8.12 2.67
N SER A 49 3.32 8.17 3.05
CA SER A 49 2.55 6.99 3.46
C SER A 49 2.29 6.03 2.28
N LEU A 50 1.85 6.56 1.13
CA LEU A 50 1.60 5.77 -0.08
C LEU A 50 2.88 5.12 -0.62
N ARG A 51 4.03 5.78 -0.49
CA ARG A 51 5.33 5.20 -0.86
C ARG A 51 5.71 3.98 -0.01
N ARG A 52 5.18 3.88 1.21
CA ARG A 52 5.47 2.78 2.15
C ARG A 52 4.55 1.57 1.95
N ALA A 53 3.42 1.75 1.29
CA ALA A 53 2.47 0.68 0.98
C ALA A 53 2.87 -0.12 -0.28
N LYS A 54 4.15 -0.51 -0.40
CA LYS A 54 4.49 -1.66 -1.25
C LYS A 54 3.96 -2.90 -0.53
N VAL A 55 2.70 -3.22 -0.78
CA VAL A 55 2.15 -4.55 -0.49
C VAL A 55 3.13 -5.54 -1.14
N PRO A 56 3.79 -6.43 -0.39
CA PRO A 56 4.66 -7.41 -1.00
C PRO A 56 3.87 -8.17 -2.05
N PRO A 57 4.48 -8.48 -3.21
CA PRO A 57 3.80 -9.28 -4.23
C PRO A 57 3.28 -10.56 -3.57
N ALA A 58 2.06 -10.96 -3.93
CA ALA A 58 1.47 -12.18 -3.38
C ALA A 58 2.48 -13.34 -3.59
N PRO A 59 2.73 -14.16 -2.55
CA PRO A 59 3.76 -15.18 -2.62
C PRO A 59 3.43 -16.16 -3.74
N SER A 60 4.45 -16.49 -4.54
CA SER A 60 4.32 -17.43 -5.65
C SER A 60 3.89 -18.81 -5.15
N LEU A 61 3.33 -19.64 -6.04
CA LEU A 61 2.94 -21.02 -5.69
C LEU A 61 4.14 -21.80 -5.13
N TYR A 62 5.33 -21.61 -5.70
CA TYR A 62 6.57 -22.20 -5.20
C TYR A 62 6.90 -21.75 -3.77
N GLU A 63 6.86 -20.44 -3.48
CA GLU A 63 7.09 -19.92 -2.12
C GLU A 63 6.07 -20.46 -1.11
N ARG A 64 4.80 -20.61 -1.53
CA ARG A 64 3.74 -21.20 -0.68
C ARG A 64 4.01 -22.67 -0.38
N VAL A 65 4.53 -23.43 -1.34
CA VAL A 65 4.94 -24.83 -1.14
C VAL A 65 6.18 -24.92 -0.25
N THR A 66 7.19 -24.07 -0.46
CA THR A 66 8.38 -24.01 0.40
C THR A 66 8.06 -23.59 1.83
N ALA A 67 7.10 -22.69 2.04
CA ALA A 67 6.66 -22.33 3.39
C ALA A 67 6.07 -23.54 4.15
N LEU A 68 5.41 -24.46 3.43
CA LEU A 68 4.85 -25.68 4.02
C LEU A 68 5.91 -26.73 4.34
N SER A 69 7.11 -26.69 3.74
CA SER A 69 8.18 -27.65 4.05
C SER A 69 8.77 -27.47 5.44
N ALA A 70 8.55 -26.31 6.08
CA ALA A 70 8.98 -26.04 7.45
C ALA A 70 8.01 -26.59 8.53
N LEU A 71 6.83 -27.08 8.13
CA LEU A 71 5.82 -27.62 9.04
C LEU A 71 6.02 -29.11 9.34
N SER A 72 5.38 -29.60 10.40
CA SER A 72 5.32 -31.04 10.66
C SER A 72 4.63 -31.79 9.51
N GLU A 73 4.93 -33.06 9.33
CA GLU A 73 4.46 -33.82 8.16
C GLU A 73 2.93 -33.84 8.00
N ALA A 74 2.20 -33.93 9.12
CA ALA A 74 0.74 -33.88 9.14
C ALA A 74 0.18 -32.50 8.72
N GLU A 75 0.81 -31.43 9.18
CA GLU A 75 0.44 -30.05 8.85
C GLU A 75 0.80 -29.71 7.40
N ARG A 76 1.97 -30.17 6.93
CA ARG A 76 2.43 -30.04 5.55
C ARG A 76 1.47 -30.70 4.57
N ARG A 77 1.03 -31.93 4.87
CA ARG A 77 0.04 -32.67 4.04
C ARG A 77 -1.30 -31.94 3.96
N THR A 78 -1.79 -31.43 5.09
CA THR A 78 -3.04 -30.67 5.14
C THR A 78 -2.93 -29.35 4.37
N GLY A 79 -1.81 -28.64 4.52
CA GLY A 79 -1.53 -27.41 3.79
C GLY A 79 -1.45 -27.62 2.28
N LEU A 80 -0.79 -28.68 1.82
CA LEU A 80 -0.72 -29.04 0.40
C LEU A 80 -2.08 -29.42 -0.18
N LEU A 81 -2.94 -30.10 0.59
CA LEU A 81 -4.31 -30.40 0.17
C LEU A 81 -5.17 -29.13 0.00
N HIS A 82 -5.01 -28.15 0.91
CA HIS A 82 -5.66 -26.85 0.76
C HIS A 82 -5.13 -26.08 -0.46
N LEU A 83 -3.83 -26.12 -0.73
CA LEU A 83 -3.27 -25.53 -1.95
C LEU A 83 -3.80 -26.23 -3.20
N LEU A 84 -3.85 -27.57 -3.22
CA LEU A 84 -4.36 -28.35 -4.35
C LEU A 84 -5.83 -28.07 -4.63
N LYS A 85 -6.66 -27.94 -3.57
CA LYS A 85 -8.08 -27.57 -3.68
C LYS A 85 -8.27 -26.20 -4.34
N ASN A 86 -7.41 -25.24 -4.03
CA ASN A 86 -7.54 -23.86 -4.52
C ASN A 86 -6.99 -23.69 -5.94
N GLU A 87 -5.87 -24.34 -6.27
CA GLU A 87 -5.19 -24.17 -7.57
C GLU A 87 -5.71 -25.16 -8.63
N ARG A 88 -6.09 -26.39 -8.24
CA ARG A 88 -6.51 -27.47 -9.16
C ARG A 88 -7.67 -28.30 -8.58
N PRO A 89 -8.88 -27.73 -8.52
CA PRO A 89 -10.04 -28.38 -7.88
C PRO A 89 -10.41 -29.71 -8.51
N GLU A 90 -10.19 -29.89 -9.82
CA GLU A 90 -10.47 -31.15 -10.53
C GLU A 90 -9.58 -32.31 -10.07
N ARG A 91 -8.28 -32.04 -9.85
CA ARG A 91 -7.34 -33.05 -9.34
C ARG A 91 -7.65 -33.37 -7.88
N PHE A 92 -7.95 -32.34 -7.07
CA PHE A 92 -8.38 -32.52 -5.69
C PHE A 92 -9.65 -33.40 -5.59
N ALA A 93 -10.64 -33.21 -6.46
CA ALA A 93 -11.85 -34.03 -6.46
C ALA A 93 -11.56 -35.51 -6.71
N ARG A 94 -10.58 -35.84 -7.57
CA ARG A 94 -10.15 -37.23 -7.81
C ARG A 94 -9.40 -37.82 -6.62
N LEU A 95 -8.55 -37.03 -5.94
CA LEU A 95 -7.83 -37.48 -4.74
C LEU A 95 -8.73 -37.59 -3.50
N ARG A 96 -9.82 -36.81 -3.42
CA ARG A 96 -10.77 -36.85 -2.30
C ARG A 96 -11.30 -38.27 -2.06
N ASP A 97 -11.58 -39.01 -3.11
CA ASP A 97 -12.12 -40.37 -2.99
C ASP A 97 -11.05 -41.39 -2.53
N ALA A 98 -9.77 -41.07 -2.70
CA ALA A 98 -8.64 -41.86 -2.18
C ALA A 98 -8.27 -41.46 -0.75
N LEU A 99 -8.47 -40.20 -0.36
CA LEU A 99 -8.21 -39.67 1.00
C LEU A 99 -9.01 -40.38 2.10
N TYR A 100 -10.22 -40.85 1.80
CA TYR A 100 -11.07 -41.57 2.75
C TYR A 100 -10.81 -43.08 2.79
N ARG A 101 -9.90 -43.61 1.95
CA ARG A 101 -9.45 -45.01 2.06
C ARG A 101 -8.32 -45.11 3.07
N LYS A 102 -8.56 -45.90 4.12
CA LYS A 102 -7.68 -46.09 5.28
C LYS A 102 -6.26 -46.59 4.93
N ASP A 103 -6.10 -47.20 3.75
CA ASP A 103 -4.87 -47.93 3.39
C ASP A 103 -3.92 -47.17 2.45
N THR A 104 -4.17 -45.89 2.15
CA THR A 104 -3.27 -45.12 1.27
C THR A 104 -2.72 -43.89 2.00
N PRO A 105 -1.50 -43.96 2.56
CA PRO A 105 -0.80 -42.74 2.93
C PRO A 105 -0.54 -41.94 1.66
N LEU A 106 -1.24 -40.80 1.50
CA LEU A 106 -0.87 -39.83 0.48
C LEU A 106 0.52 -39.31 0.82
N ASP A 107 1.44 -39.63 -0.08
CA ASP A 107 2.81 -39.20 -0.03
C ASP A 107 2.88 -37.68 -0.31
N THR A 108 3.60 -36.99 0.56
CA THR A 108 3.73 -35.54 0.50
C THR A 108 4.53 -35.10 -0.72
N ASP A 109 5.43 -35.96 -1.20
CA ASP A 109 6.26 -35.69 -2.37
C ASP A 109 5.43 -35.83 -3.66
N LYS A 110 4.52 -36.83 -3.71
CA LYS A 110 3.57 -36.97 -4.82
C LYS A 110 2.59 -35.80 -4.92
N LEU A 111 2.07 -35.33 -3.80
CA LEU A 111 1.20 -34.14 -3.74
C LEU A 111 1.91 -32.88 -4.26
N THR A 112 3.20 -32.74 -3.94
CA THR A 112 4.02 -31.60 -4.40
C THR A 112 4.31 -31.68 -5.90
N ALA A 113 4.63 -32.87 -6.42
CA ALA A 113 4.83 -33.11 -7.85
C ALA A 113 3.56 -32.83 -8.68
N GLU A 114 2.39 -33.27 -8.20
CA GLU A 114 1.11 -32.99 -8.86
C GLU A 114 0.74 -31.51 -8.87
N LEU A 115 1.16 -30.75 -7.85
CA LEU A 115 0.93 -29.31 -7.74
C LEU A 115 1.85 -28.52 -8.68
N LEU A 116 3.13 -28.92 -8.78
CA LEU A 116 4.14 -28.27 -9.63
C LEU A 116 4.11 -28.72 -11.10
N GLY A 117 3.35 -29.77 -11.42
CA GLY A 117 3.14 -30.19 -12.81
C GLY A 117 4.33 -30.93 -13.43
N HIS A 118 5.01 -31.76 -12.64
CA HIS A 118 5.85 -32.81 -13.19
C HIS A 118 5.03 -34.10 -13.16
N ASP A 119 4.57 -34.52 -14.35
CA ASP A 119 4.20 -35.92 -14.60
C ASP A 119 5.47 -36.78 -14.72
#